data_AF-A0A1T5AXD9-F1
#
_entry.id   AF-A0A1T5AXD9-F1
#
_cell.length_a   1.000
_cell.length_b   1.000
_cell.length_c   1.000
_cell.angle_alpha   90.00
_cell.angle_beta   90.00
_cell.angle_gamma   90.00
#
_symmetry.space_group_name_H-M   'P 1'
#
loop_
_entity.id
_entity.type
_entity.pdbx_description
1 polymer ?
#
loop_
_entity_poly.entity_id
_entity_poly.type
_entity_poly.pdbx_seq_one_letter_code
_entity_poly.pdbx_strand_id
1 'polypeptide(L)'
;MLFLNLSNRLVVNSNEIIVCPEDLRNVMSISAGYATGSSGGSVMDQFGNIVGTVSNTRTLLHSDMNPSVQMVIKNTIPVESLRLLIAN
;
A
#
# COMPACT_ATOMS: atom_id res chain seq x y z
N MET A 1 1.82 11.53 -9.28
CA MET A 1 1.66 10.58 -8.15
C MET A 1 1.88 9.18 -8.71
N LEU A 2 2.95 8.49 -8.32
CA LEU A 2 3.20 7.11 -8.77
C LEU A 2 2.45 6.16 -7.83
N PHE A 3 1.52 5.40 -8.37
CA PHE A 3 0.82 4.34 -7.65
C PHE A 3 1.60 3.05 -7.85
N LEU A 4 2.03 2.44 -6.75
CA LEU A 4 2.71 1.14 -6.78
C LEU A 4 1.78 0.14 -6.09
N ASN A 5 1.33 -0.89 -6.80
CA ASN A 5 0.62 -2.01 -6.19
C ASN A 5 1.61 -2.72 -5.26
N LEU A 6 1.37 -2.68 -3.96
CA LEU A 6 2.37 -2.98 -2.93
C LEU A 6 1.89 -4.09 -2.03
N SER A 7 1.58 -5.23 -2.66
CA SER A 7 1.11 -6.40 -1.95
C SER A 7 2.19 -7.23 -1.30
N ASN A 8 3.49 -7.13 -1.61
CA ASN A 8 4.45 -8.07 -1.01
C ASN A 8 5.79 -7.42 -0.66
N ARG A 9 6.51 -8.01 0.30
CA ARG A 9 7.86 -7.59 0.69
C ARG A 9 8.75 -7.60 -0.56
N LEU A 10 9.00 -6.40 -1.11
CA LEU A 10 9.67 -6.22 -2.39
C LEU A 10 11.16 -6.47 -2.25
N VAL A 11 11.67 -7.53 -2.88
CA VAL A 11 13.08 -7.60 -3.27
C VAL A 11 13.14 -7.11 -4.71
N VAL A 12 13.61 -5.88 -4.89
CA VAL A 12 13.77 -5.26 -6.22
C VAL A 12 15.11 -5.73 -6.79
N ASN A 13 15.08 -6.64 -7.77
CA ASN A 13 16.20 -6.84 -8.69
C ASN A 13 15.83 -6.16 -10.02
N SER A 14 16.82 -5.64 -10.73
CA SER A 14 16.77 -4.55 -11.72
C SER A 14 15.71 -4.61 -12.82
N ASN A 15 14.90 -5.67 -12.96
CA ASN A 15 13.75 -5.72 -13.89
C ASN A 15 12.65 -6.75 -13.53
N GLU A 16 12.60 -7.34 -12.33
CA GLU A 16 11.54 -8.30 -11.94
C GLU A 16 11.01 -8.06 -10.52
N ILE A 17 9.68 -8.06 -10.38
CA ILE A 17 8.97 -8.05 -9.09
C ILE A 17 8.65 -9.50 -8.72
N ILE A 18 9.46 -10.11 -7.86
CA ILE A 18 9.20 -11.45 -7.33
C ILE A 18 8.15 -11.31 -6.22
N VAL A 19 6.93 -11.80 -6.49
CA VAL A 19 5.80 -11.77 -5.55
C VAL A 19 5.92 -12.95 -4.60
N CYS A 20 6.15 -12.69 -3.32
CA CYS A 20 6.09 -13.73 -2.28
C CYS A 20 4.62 -14.20 -2.08
N PRO A 21 4.36 -15.51 -1.94
CA PRO A 21 3.00 -16.07 -2.03
C PRO A 21 2.04 -15.78 -0.84
N GLU A 22 2.45 -15.02 0.17
CA GLU A 22 1.68 -14.83 1.42
C GLU A 22 0.65 -13.68 1.39
N ASP A 23 0.82 -12.67 0.53
CA ASP A 23 -0.16 -11.58 0.39
C ASP A 23 -0.93 -11.70 -0.95
N LEU A 24 -1.99 -12.50 -0.93
CA LEU A 24 -3.02 -12.60 -1.98
C LEU A 24 -3.96 -11.38 -2.04
N ARG A 25 -3.75 -10.36 -1.20
CA ARG A 25 -4.62 -9.17 -1.12
C ARG A 25 -4.19 -8.15 -2.15
N ASN A 26 -5.11 -7.62 -2.95
CA ASN A 26 -4.84 -6.48 -3.84
C ASN A 26 -4.71 -5.18 -3.02
N VAL A 27 -3.50 -4.63 -2.89
CA VAL A 27 -3.26 -3.38 -2.16
C VAL A 27 -2.41 -2.41 -2.97
N MET A 28 -2.66 -1.12 -2.78
CA MET A 28 -1.93 -0.02 -3.41
C MET A 28 -1.12 0.73 -2.34
N SER A 29 0.09 1.15 -2.65
CA SER A 29 0.86 2.03 -1.80
C SER A 29 1.10 3.39 -2.43
N ILE A 30 1.14 4.38 -1.55
CA ILE A 30 1.26 5.79 -1.89
C ILE A 30 2.42 6.43 -1.12
N SER A 31 3.07 7.41 -1.71
CA SER A 31 4.10 8.20 -1.04
C SER A 31 3.53 9.30 -0.13
N ALA A 32 2.27 9.70 -0.35
CA ALA A 32 1.63 10.81 0.37
C ALA A 32 1.58 10.57 1.89
N GLY A 33 1.77 11.62 2.70
CA GLY A 33 1.68 11.58 4.16
C GLY A 33 0.26 11.36 4.66
N TYR A 34 0.07 10.45 5.61
CA TYR A 34 -1.12 10.39 6.45
C TYR A 34 -0.75 9.92 7.85
N ALA A 35 -1.60 10.23 8.83
CA ALA A 35 -1.37 9.98 10.25
C ALA A 35 -2.49 9.13 10.86
N THR A 36 -2.29 8.70 12.11
CA THR A 36 -3.32 7.99 12.87
C THR A 36 -4.66 8.73 12.81
N GLY A 37 -5.75 7.99 12.52
CA GLY A 37 -7.07 8.56 12.31
C GLY A 37 -7.44 8.82 10.85
N SER A 38 -6.50 8.72 9.91
CA SER A 38 -6.81 8.82 8.47
C SER A 38 -7.38 7.52 7.86
N SER A 39 -7.41 6.42 8.61
CA SER A 39 -7.95 5.13 8.15
C SER A 39 -9.40 5.29 7.71
N GLY A 40 -9.73 4.77 6.53
CA GLY A 40 -11.04 4.98 5.90
C GLY A 40 -11.17 6.28 5.10
N GLY A 41 -10.17 7.18 5.16
CA GLY A 41 -10.12 8.38 4.31
C GLY A 41 -9.94 8.04 2.84
N SER A 42 -10.55 8.83 1.96
CA SER A 42 -10.44 8.64 0.51
C SER A 42 -9.10 9.13 -0.03
N VAL A 43 -8.55 8.36 -0.96
CA VAL A 43 -7.38 8.72 -1.78
C VAL A 43 -7.93 9.15 -3.13
N MET A 44 -7.59 10.37 -3.55
CA MET A 44 -8.07 10.97 -4.79
C MET A 44 -6.96 11.17 -5.80
N ASP A 45 -7.30 11.09 -7.09
CA ASP A 45 -6.43 11.55 -8.16
C ASP A 45 -6.49 13.08 -8.32
N GLN A 46 -5.72 13.61 -9.27
CA GLN A 46 -5.66 15.05 -9.57
C GLN A 46 -6.98 15.63 -10.12
N PHE A 47 -7.92 14.79 -10.54
CA PHE A 47 -9.22 15.18 -11.06
C PHE A 47 -10.34 15.04 -10.02
N GLY A 48 -10.01 14.62 -8.80
CA GLY A 48 -10.97 14.40 -7.71
C GLY A 48 -11.67 13.04 -7.74
N ASN A 49 -11.24 12.10 -8.59
CA ASN A 49 -11.78 10.74 -8.58
C ASN A 49 -11.19 9.95 -7.42
N ILE A 50 -12.01 9.11 -6.77
CA ILE A 50 -11.55 8.21 -5.70
C ILE A 50 -10.83 7.01 -6.33
N VAL A 51 -9.54 6.87 -6.04
CA VAL A 51 -8.70 5.75 -6.50
C VAL A 51 -8.54 4.67 -5.44
N GLY A 52 -8.85 4.99 -4.18
CA GLY A 52 -8.80 4.02 -3.08
C GLY A 52 -9.07 4.64 -1.72
N THR A 53 -8.83 3.86 -0.68
CA THR A 53 -9.06 4.24 0.72
C THR A 53 -7.84 3.94 1.57
N VAL A 54 -7.49 4.84 2.48
CA VAL A 54 -6.37 4.67 3.41
C VAL A 54 -6.62 3.49 4.35
N SER A 55 -5.63 2.60 4.46
CA SER A 55 -5.73 1.38 5.27
C SER A 55 -4.81 1.43 6.48
N ASN A 56 -3.50 1.24 6.28
CA ASN A 56 -2.53 1.02 7.35
C ASN A 56 -1.14 1.52 6.95
N THR A 57 -0.30 1.83 7.94
CA THR A 57 1.12 2.13 7.75
C THR A 57 1.99 0.98 8.25
N ARG A 58 2.78 0.38 7.37
CA ARG A 58 3.70 -0.72 7.67
C ARG A 58 5.15 -0.24 7.65
N THR A 59 5.83 -0.36 8.77
CA THR A 59 7.26 -0.06 8.88
C THR A 59 8.09 -1.30 8.56
N LEU A 60 9.04 -1.19 7.65
CA LEU A 60 10.04 -2.21 7.36
C LEU A 60 11.33 -1.91 8.10
N LEU A 61 11.82 -2.91 8.84
CA LEU A 61 13.04 -2.84 9.65
C LEU A 61 14.20 -3.53 8.91
N HIS A 62 15.44 -3.14 9.23
CA HIS A 62 16.66 -3.71 8.66
C HIS A 62 16.97 -5.11 9.16
N SER A 63 16.84 -5.32 10.46
CA SER A 63 17.10 -6.59 11.11
C SER A 63 16.34 -6.64 12.44
N ASP A 64 15.99 -7.84 12.89
CA ASP A 64 15.28 -8.00 14.17
C ASP A 64 16.21 -7.78 15.37
N MET A 65 17.53 -8.00 15.20
CA MET A 65 18.53 -7.79 16.27
C MET A 65 18.97 -6.33 16.42
N ASN A 66 18.92 -5.53 15.36
CA ASN A 66 19.18 -4.08 15.39
C ASN A 66 18.10 -3.37 14.56
N PRO A 67 16.96 -3.03 15.19
CA PRO A 67 15.81 -2.49 14.47
C PRO A 67 16.08 -1.04 14.07
N SER A 68 16.70 -0.83 12.91
CA SER A 68 16.69 0.45 12.21
C SER A 68 15.54 0.49 11.19
N VAL A 69 14.82 1.60 11.17
CA VAL A 69 13.74 1.83 10.19
C VAL A 69 14.37 2.04 8.82
N GLN A 70 14.06 1.15 7.88
CA GLN A 70 14.48 1.31 6.49
C GLN A 70 13.44 2.05 5.66
N MET A 71 12.17 1.69 5.85
CA MET A 71 11.07 2.22 5.04
C MET A 71 9.77 2.24 5.82
N VAL A 72 8.93 3.22 5.51
CA VAL A 72 7.55 3.28 5.99
C VAL A 72 6.64 3.20 4.78
N ILE A 73 6.04 2.03 4.59
CA ILE A 73 5.08 1.76 3.53
C ILE A 73 3.71 2.21 4.00
N LYS A 74 3.01 2.92 3.13
CA LYS A 74 1.66 3.41 3.38
C LYS A 74 0.69 2.69 2.46
N ASN A 75 -0.10 1.80 3.04
CA ASN A 75 -1.01 0.93 2.32
C ASN A 75 -2.42 1.52 2.22
N THR A 76 -3.02 1.32 1.07
CA THR A 76 -4.36 1.76 0.69
C THR A 76 -5.05 0.60 -0.03
N ILE A 77 -6.38 0.53 0.11
CA ILE A 77 -7.19 -0.45 -0.62
C ILE A 77 -7.69 0.23 -1.89
N PRO A 78 -7.44 -0.34 -3.07
CA PRO A 78 -7.83 0.31 -4.30
C PRO A 78 -9.34 0.13 -4.57
N VAL A 79 -9.92 1.06 -5.31
CA VAL A 79 -11.38 1.16 -5.48
C VAL A 79 -11.99 -0.07 -6.16
N GLU A 80 -11.25 -0.76 -7.03
CA GLU A 80 -11.71 -2.00 -7.66
C GLU A 80 -11.96 -3.11 -6.63
N SER A 81 -11.11 -3.22 -5.60
CA SER A 81 -11.31 -4.20 -4.53
C SER A 81 -12.51 -3.87 -3.66
N LEU A 82 -12.78 -2.58 -3.43
CA LEU A 82 -13.98 -2.15 -2.71
C LEU A 82 -15.25 -2.41 -3.52
N ARG A 83 -15.22 -2.20 -4.83
CA ARG A 83 -16.37 -2.47 -5.71
C ARG A 83 -16.78 -3.94 -5.68
N LEU A 84 -15.83 -4.87 -5.63
CA LEU A 84 -16.11 -6.30 -5.52
C LEU A 84 -16.87 -6.68 -4.24
N LEU A 85 -16.73 -5.90 -3.17
CA LEU A 85 -17.43 -6.15 -1.90
C LEU A 85 -18.88 -5.65 -1.91
N ILE A 86 -19.15 -4.57 -2.66
CA ILE A 86 -20.46 -3.90 -2.67
C ILE A 86 -21.33 -4.40 -3.84
N ALA A 87 -20.71 -4.82 -4.94
CA ALA A 87 -21.40 -5.24 -6.16
C ALA A 87 -21.68 -6.75 -6.21
N ASN A 88 -21.51 -7.48 -5.09
CA ASN A 88 -21.96 -8.87 -4.93
C ASN A 88 -23.38 -8.91 -4.39
#